data_AF-A0A1F8ELX1-F1
#
_entry.id   AF-A0A1F8ELX1-F1
#
_cell.length_a   1.000
_cell.length_b   1.000
_cell.length_c   1.000
_cell.angle_alpha   90.00
_cell.angle_beta   90.00
_cell.angle_gamma   90.00
#
_symmetry.space_group_name_H-M   'P 1'
#
loop_
_entity.id
_entity.type
_entity.pdbx_description
1 polymer ?
#
loop_
_entity_poly.entity_id
_entity_poly.type
_entity_poly.pdbx_seq_one_letter_code
_entity_poly.pdbx_strand_id
1 'polypeptide(L)' 'MSKPKSPYPILENLFNSKARVRVLKFLFRSHPVNVGVKELAKRIQEPLGLVKKEMKELHKIGLVKKL' A
#
# COMPACT_ATOMS: atom_id res chain seq x y z
N MET A 1 8.48 25.80 -4.38
CA MET A 1 9.09 24.60 -4.99
C MET A 1 8.09 23.46 -4.91
N SER A 2 7.57 23.01 -6.05
CA SER A 2 6.56 21.94 -6.12
C SER A 2 7.22 20.59 -5.84
N LYS A 3 6.63 19.78 -4.95
CA LYS A 3 7.12 18.43 -4.62
C LYS A 3 7.27 17.59 -5.90
N PRO A 4 8.31 16.74 -6.01
CA PRO A 4 8.51 15.92 -7.21
C PRO A 4 7.27 15.05 -7.47
N LYS A 5 6.80 15.06 -8.73
CA LYS A 5 5.74 14.16 -9.22
C LYS A 5 6.18 12.73 -8.91
N SER A 6 5.31 11.95 -8.27
CA SER A 6 5.62 10.56 -7.89
C SER A 6 6.24 9.82 -9.07
N PRO A 7 7.38 9.12 -8.93
CA PRO A 7 8.06 8.44 -10.04
C PRO A 7 7.27 7.27 -10.64
N TYR A 8 6.07 6.97 -10.12
CA TYR A 8 5.23 5.86 -10.57
C TYR A 8 3.78 6.31 -10.83
N PRO A 9 3.56 7.30 -11.71
CA PRO A 9 2.21 7.75 -12.02
C PRO A 9 1.40 6.63 -12.66
N ILE A 10 2.04 5.71 -13.40
CA ILE A 10 1.37 4.62 -14.10
C ILE A 10 0.69 3.65 -13.13
N LEU A 11 1.39 3.23 -12.06
CA LEU A 11 0.82 2.33 -11.06
C LEU A 11 -0.25 3.02 -10.23
N GLU A 12 -0.02 4.28 -9.86
CA GLU A 12 -1.01 5.07 -9.10
C GLU A 12 -2.29 5.26 -9.92
N ASN A 13 -2.16 5.47 -11.24
CA ASN A 13 -3.27 5.57 -12.18
C ASN A 13 -3.97 4.21 -12.40
N LEU A 14 -3.20 3.13 -12.61
CA LEU A 14 -3.74 1.78 -12.83
C LEU A 14 -4.59 1.31 -11.64
N PHE A 15 -4.12 1.58 -10.43
CA PHE A 15 -4.82 1.21 -9.20
C PHE A 15 -5.79 2.30 -8.72
N ASN A 16 -5.81 3.46 -9.36
CA ASN A 16 -6.50 4.68 -8.95
C ASN A 16 -6.34 4.99 -7.45
N SER A 17 -5.20 4.61 -6.87
CA SER A 17 -4.92 4.72 -5.43
C SER A 17 -3.43 4.73 -5.16
N LYS A 18 -2.95 5.86 -4.65
CA LYS A 18 -1.57 6.04 -4.23
C LYS A 18 -1.21 5.19 -3.00
N ALA A 19 -2.14 5.07 -2.06
CA ALA A 19 -1.96 4.27 -0.86
C ALA A 19 -1.83 2.77 -1.20
N ARG A 20 -2.61 2.27 -2.18
CA ARG A 20 -2.49 0.88 -2.65
C ARG A 20 -1.10 0.58 -3.18
N VAL A 21 -0.55 1.45 -4.01
CA VAL A 21 0.82 1.29 -4.55
C VAL A 21 1.86 1.33 -3.45
N ARG A 22 1.70 2.18 -2.44
CA ARG A 22 2.60 2.24 -1.28
C ARG A 22 2.56 0.95 -0.45
N VAL A 23 1.36 0.43 -0.17
CA VAL A 23 1.16 -0.85 0.50
C VAL A 23 1.84 -1.97 -0.27
N LEU A 24 1.57 -2.10 -1.57
CA LEU A 24 2.17 -3.14 -2.41
C LEU A 24 3.70 -3.04 -2.44
N LYS A 25 4.25 -1.85 -2.64
CA LYS A 25 5.71 -1.63 -2.63
C LYS A 25 6.34 -2.08 -1.32
N PHE A 26 5.72 -1.76 -0.20
CA PHE A 26 6.20 -2.18 1.11
C PHE A 26 6.17 -3.71 1.23
N LEU A 27 5.04 -4.34 0.91
CA LEU A 27 4.88 -5.79 1.01
C LEU A 27 5.87 -6.56 0.11
N PHE A 28 6.10 -6.08 -1.11
CA PHE A 28 7.05 -6.71 -2.03
C PHE A 28 8.52 -6.50 -1.61
N ARG A 29 8.89 -5.30 -1.16
CA ARG A 29 10.27 -5.00 -0.75
C ARG A 29 10.68 -5.69 0.54
N SER A 30 9.72 -5.92 1.43
CA SER A 30 10.00 -6.51 2.75
C SER A 30 9.79 -8.01 2.79
N HIS A 31 9.46 -8.68 1.67
CA HIS A 31 9.19 -10.11 1.66
C HIS A 31 10.43 -10.94 2.06
N PRO A 32 10.29 -11.94 2.96
CA PRO A 32 9.09 -12.31 3.71
C PRO A 32 8.83 -11.35 4.88
N VAL A 33 7.60 -10.84 4.98
CA VAL A 33 7.22 -9.90 6.04
C VAL A 33 5.97 -10.37 6.77
N ASN A 34 5.97 -10.27 8.08
CA ASN A 34 4.80 -10.51 8.92
C ASN A 34 4.50 -9.24 9.71
N VAL A 35 3.62 -8.39 9.17
CA VAL A 35 3.32 -7.06 9.72
C VAL A 35 1.82 -6.88 9.75
N GLY A 36 1.30 -6.50 10.92
CA GLY A 36 -0.11 -6.16 11.04
C GLY A 36 -0.45 -4.82 10.39
N VAL A 37 -1.72 -4.62 10.01
CA VAL A 37 -2.22 -3.39 9.37
C VAL A 37 -1.86 -2.10 10.12
N LYS A 38 -1.84 -2.14 11.47
CA LYS A 38 -1.46 -0.98 12.31
C LYS A 38 -0.02 -0.58 12.12
N GLU A 39 0.89 -1.55 12.07
CA GLU A 39 2.31 -1.31 11.90
C GLU A 39 2.63 -0.93 10.45
N LEU A 40 1.98 -1.59 9.49
CA LEU A 40 2.06 -1.23 8.08
C LEU A 40 1.71 0.26 7.87
N ALA A 41 0.60 0.72 8.44
CA ALA A 41 0.16 2.12 8.32
C ALA A 41 1.20 3.11 8.86
N LYS A 42 1.85 2.78 10.00
CA LYS A 42 2.95 3.58 10.56
C LYS A 42 4.16 3.60 9.62
N ARG A 43 4.56 2.44 9.09
CA ARG A 43 5.75 2.30 8.23
C ARG A 43 5.60 3.04 6.90
N ILE A 44 4.40 3.02 6.30
CA ILE A 44 4.14 3.73 5.03
C ILE A 44 3.63 5.16 5.23
N GLN A 45 3.46 5.60 6.48
CA GLN A 45 2.98 6.94 6.87
C GLN A 45 1.64 7.30 6.22
N GLU A 46 0.69 6.37 6.24
CA GLU A 46 -0.67 6.55 5.71
C GLU A 46 -1.72 6.37 6.83
N PRO A 47 -2.91 6.99 6.70
CA PRO A 47 -3.98 6.82 7.67
C PRO A 47 -4.40 5.35 7.82
N LEU A 48 -4.55 4.88 9.07
CA LEU A 48 -4.90 3.48 9.36
C LEU A 48 -6.17 3.02 8.65
N GLY A 49 -7.21 3.86 8.61
CA GLY A 49 -8.46 3.54 7.94
C GLY A 49 -8.29 3.31 6.43
N LEU A 50 -7.44 4.12 5.80
CA LEU A 50 -7.11 3.99 4.38
C LEU A 50 -6.35 2.69 4.11
N VAL A 51 -5.30 2.41 4.91
CA VAL A 51 -4.51 1.17 4.78
C VAL A 51 -5.37 -0.07 5.03
N LYS A 52 -6.27 -0.02 6.02
CA LYS A 52 -7.21 -1.12 6.29
C LYS A 52 -8.16 -1.37 5.11
N LYS A 53 -8.66 -0.30 4.48
CA LYS A 53 -9.49 -0.41 3.27
C LYS A 53 -8.69 -1.06 2.13
N GLU A 54 -7.50 -0.56 1.86
CA GLU A 54 -6.66 -1.08 0.78
C GLU A 54 -6.23 -2.54 1.01
N MET A 55 -5.85 -2.91 2.23
CA MET A 55 -5.52 -4.30 2.58
C MET A 55 -6.71 -5.24 2.36
N LYS A 56 -7.93 -4.82 2.68
CA LYS A 56 -9.14 -5.59 2.38
C LYS A 56 -9.36 -5.76 0.87
N GLU A 57 -9.21 -4.70 0.10
CA GLU A 57 -9.36 -4.78 -1.36
C GLU A 57 -8.27 -5.66 -1.99
N LEU A 58 -7.02 -5.53 -1.54
CA LEU A 58 -5.90 -6.37 -1.96
C LEU A 58 -6.11 -7.85 -1.60
N HIS A 59 -6.75 -8.13 -0.46
CA HIS A 59 -7.13 -9.48 -0.07
C HIS A 59 -8.23 -10.04 -0.98
N LYS A 60 -9.26 -9.25 -1.29
CA LYS A 60 -10.35 -9.66 -2.21
C LYS A 60 -9.84 -10.06 -3.59
N ILE A 61 -8.84 -9.35 -4.11
CA ILE A 61 -8.24 -9.64 -5.43
C ILE A 61 -7.11 -10.68 -5.38
N GLY A 62 -6.86 -11.29 -4.22
CA GLY A 62 -5.90 -12.38 -4.06
C GLY A 62 -4.42 -11.96 -4.04
N LEU A 63 -4.11 -10.66 -4.00
CA LEU A 63 -2.72 -10.17 -3.91
C LEU A 63 -2.14 -10.26 -2.50
N VAL A 64 -2.99 -10.37 -1.48
CA VAL A 64 -2.58 -10.53 -0.08
C VAL A 64 -3.30 -11.74 0.51
N LYS A 65 -2.54 -12.72 1.02
CA LYS A 65 -3.09 -13.96 1.59
C LYS A 65 -3.58 -13.83 3.03
N LYS A 66 -2.99 -12.94 3.83
CA LYS A 66 -3.32 -12.74 5.27
C LYS A 66 -3.50 -11.25 5.59
N LEU A 67 -4.51 -10.94 6.40
CA LEU A 67 -4.82 -9.58 6.88
C LEU A 67 -4.17 -9.29 8.23
#